data_AF-A0A7C9DUS5-F1
#
_entry.id   AF-A0A7C9DUS5-F1
#
_cell.length_a   1.000
_cell.length_b   1.000
_cell.length_c   1.000
_cell.angle_alpha   90.00
_cell.angle_beta   90.00
_cell.angle_gamma   90.00
#
_symmetry.space_group_name_H-M   'P 1'
#
loop_
_entity.id
_entity.type
_entity.pdbx_description
1 polymer ?
#
loop_
_entity_poly.entity_id
_entity_poly.type
_entity_poly.pdbx_seq_one_letter_code
_entity_poly.pdbx_strand_id
1 'polypeptide(L)'
;DFSRIHEGPVFPTSVVAIGVEVPNSCSSQILTMEEGDYSLPEASLFLGFDCSTQSLKATVLDANLVVVATEFVHFDSDLPHYKTEGGVYRDPLINGRIVSPPLMWVEALDVMLERLSKRLDLAKIVSISGSAQQHGSVYWKNGSFRILSSLNPDIRLVDQLGEAFSLKESPIWMDSSTTEQCKKIEEAVGGALELHCLTGSRAHERYVAPQVRKIYEKLPEVYHSTERISLVSSFMGSLLIGGYACIDETDGAGMNLMDIKERQWSNVALEVCFYAYEFVDVRNKTVCTGIQLHNLIKAS
;
A
#
# COMPACT_ATOMS: atom_id res chain seq x y z
N ASP A 1 -24.12 29.74 14.14
CA ASP A 1 -22.77 30.19 13.79
C ASP A 1 -21.83 28.99 13.88
N PHE A 2 -21.83 28.15 12.83
CA PHE A 2 -21.06 26.90 12.73
C PHE A 2 -19.84 27.12 11.84
N SER A 3 -19.03 28.11 12.21
CA SER A 3 -17.87 28.56 11.44
C SER A 3 -16.63 28.46 12.33
N ARG A 4 -16.17 27.23 12.60
CA ARG A 4 -14.82 26.89 13.11
C ARG A 4 -14.68 25.37 13.24
N ILE A 5 -14.54 24.69 12.11
CA ILE A 5 -13.83 23.40 12.11
C ILE A 5 -12.36 23.78 12.01
N HIS A 6 -11.62 23.55 13.09
CA HIS A 6 -10.18 23.69 13.10
C HIS A 6 -9.59 22.75 12.04
N GLU A 7 -8.91 23.33 11.04
CA GLU A 7 -7.95 22.62 10.21
C GLU A 7 -6.84 22.10 11.15
N GLY A 8 -6.92 20.81 11.47
CA GLY A 8 -5.83 20.10 12.13
C GLY A 8 -4.60 20.08 11.24
N PRO A 9 -3.39 19.87 11.79
CA PRO A 9 -2.17 19.84 11.02
C PRO A 9 -2.27 18.77 9.93
N VAL A 10 -2.03 19.18 8.68
CA VAL A 10 -1.75 18.27 7.58
C VAL A 10 -0.48 17.50 7.98
N PHE A 11 -0.65 16.26 8.41
CA PHE A 11 0.49 15.38 8.69
C PHE A 11 1.22 15.14 7.36
N PRO A 12 2.56 15.27 7.32
CA PRO A 12 3.32 15.07 6.11
C PRO A 12 3.10 13.65 5.60
N THR A 13 2.91 13.51 4.29
CA THR A 13 2.95 12.24 3.57
C THR A 13 4.20 11.48 4.00
N SER A 14 4.04 10.36 4.68
CA SER A 14 5.16 9.49 5.02
C SER A 14 5.78 8.98 3.71
N VAL A 15 7.07 9.22 3.54
CA VAL A 15 7.84 8.72 2.39
C VAL A 15 8.03 7.22 2.59
N VAL A 16 7.38 6.40 1.75
CA VAL A 16 7.59 4.95 1.75
C VAL A 16 8.66 4.61 0.73
N ALA A 17 9.50 3.63 1.04
CA ALA A 17 10.46 3.08 0.09
C ALA A 17 9.93 1.74 -0.42
N ILE A 18 9.53 1.68 -1.69
CA ILE A 18 9.28 0.40 -2.38
C ILE A 18 10.66 -0.14 -2.74
N GLY A 19 11.01 -1.32 -2.25
CA GLY A 19 12.30 -1.93 -2.51
C GLY A 19 12.22 -3.44 -2.75
N VAL A 20 12.72 -3.93 -3.88
CA VAL A 20 12.64 -5.35 -4.28
C VAL A 20 13.93 -5.83 -4.96
N GLU A 21 14.34 -7.05 -4.62
CA GLU A 21 15.43 -7.82 -5.23
C GLU A 21 14.85 -9.11 -5.85
N VAL A 22 15.19 -9.43 -7.10
CA VAL A 22 14.80 -10.68 -7.78
C VAL A 22 15.95 -11.69 -7.64
N PRO A 23 15.73 -12.89 -7.10
CA PRO A 23 16.79 -13.89 -7.02
C PRO A 23 17.11 -14.45 -8.40
N ASN A 24 18.34 -14.28 -8.86
CA ASN A 24 18.90 -15.18 -9.87
C ASN A 24 19.09 -16.56 -9.23
N SER A 25 18.64 -17.59 -9.94
CA SER A 25 18.88 -18.99 -9.59
C SER A 25 20.34 -19.24 -9.19
N CYS A 26 20.56 -19.91 -8.05
CA CYS A 26 21.52 -21.01 -7.81
C CYS A 26 22.15 -20.93 -6.41
N SER A 27 21.90 -21.99 -5.62
CA SER A 27 22.70 -22.53 -4.49
C SER A 27 23.30 -21.58 -3.44
N SER A 28 22.99 -21.89 -2.18
CA SER A 28 23.66 -21.42 -0.96
C SER A 28 25.19 -21.52 -1.05
N GLN A 29 25.85 -20.39 -1.29
CA GLN A 29 27.23 -20.15 -0.91
C GLN A 29 27.33 -18.75 -0.30
N ILE A 30 27.99 -18.68 0.86
CA ILE A 30 28.35 -17.43 1.52
C ILE A 30 29.28 -16.68 0.56
N LEU A 31 28.74 -15.66 -0.14
CA LEU A 31 29.53 -14.75 -0.94
C LEU A 31 30.34 -13.87 0.01
N THR A 32 31.64 -14.16 0.10
CA THR A 32 32.63 -13.16 0.52
C THR A 32 32.49 -11.93 -0.37
N MET A 33 32.36 -10.75 0.24
CA MET A 33 32.30 -9.48 -0.49
C MET A 33 33.61 -9.26 -1.25
N GLU A 34 33.61 -9.57 -2.55
CA GLU A 34 34.59 -9.01 -3.47
C GLU A 34 34.17 -7.56 -3.79
N GLU A 35 35.13 -6.63 -3.73
CA GLU A 35 34.97 -5.23 -4.12
C GLU A 35 34.70 -5.15 -5.64
N GLY A 36 33.44 -5.33 -6.03
CA GLY A 36 32.95 -5.00 -7.37
C GLY A 36 32.87 -3.49 -7.56
N ASP A 37 33.12 -3.02 -8.78
CA ASP A 37 32.88 -1.64 -9.18
C ASP A 37 31.35 -1.35 -9.11
N TYR A 38 30.91 -0.71 -8.03
CA TYR A 38 29.51 -0.30 -7.80
C TYR A 38 29.17 1.03 -8.51
N SER A 39 29.89 1.40 -9.58
CA SER A 39 29.58 2.62 -10.32
C SER A 39 28.29 2.45 -11.14
N LEU A 40 27.30 3.29 -10.85
CA LEU A 40 26.08 3.38 -11.62
C LEU A 40 26.39 4.06 -12.97
N PRO A 41 25.77 3.63 -14.08
CA PRO A 41 25.92 4.33 -15.36
C PRO A 41 25.64 5.83 -15.20
N GLU A 42 26.45 6.70 -15.81
CA GLU A 42 26.34 8.16 -15.67
C GLU A 42 24.95 8.70 -16.10
N ALA A 43 24.25 7.98 -16.98
CA ALA A 43 22.90 8.30 -17.46
C ALA A 43 21.76 7.62 -16.66
N SER A 44 22.06 7.09 -15.46
CA SER A 44 21.07 6.40 -14.62
C SER A 44 19.97 7.34 -14.14
N LEU A 45 18.73 6.84 -14.16
CA LEU A 45 17.55 7.53 -13.66
C LEU A 45 16.93 6.78 -12.48
N PHE A 46 16.32 7.53 -11.56
CA PHE A 46 15.65 7.02 -10.37
C PHE A 46 14.23 7.54 -10.33
N LEU A 47 13.25 6.65 -10.31
CA LEU A 47 11.83 7.00 -10.34
C LEU A 47 11.22 6.86 -8.94
N GLY A 48 10.67 7.96 -8.43
CA GLY A 48 9.86 8.00 -7.21
C GLY A 48 8.39 8.20 -7.54
N PHE A 49 7.52 7.34 -7.01
CA PHE A 49 6.06 7.54 -7.05
C PHE A 49 5.53 8.13 -5.75
N ASP A 50 4.38 8.80 -5.84
CA ASP A 50 3.58 9.20 -4.69
C ASP A 50 2.09 9.00 -5.02
N CYS A 51 1.51 7.90 -4.56
CA CYS A 51 0.11 7.56 -4.73
C CYS A 51 -0.73 8.20 -3.61
N SER A 52 -0.99 9.50 -3.77
CA SER A 52 -1.75 10.29 -2.80
C SER A 52 -3.26 10.02 -2.90
N THR A 53 -4.06 10.77 -2.13
CA THR A 53 -5.52 10.68 -2.18
C THR A 53 -6.12 11.19 -3.50
N GLN A 54 -5.51 12.22 -4.12
CA GLN A 54 -6.11 12.93 -5.27
C GLN A 54 -5.38 12.67 -6.59
N SER A 55 -4.16 12.14 -6.52
CA SER A 55 -3.33 11.90 -7.70
C SER A 55 -2.26 10.87 -7.45
N LEU A 56 -1.78 10.27 -8.55
CA LEU A 56 -0.49 9.60 -8.63
C LEU A 56 0.52 10.60 -9.19
N LYS A 57 1.62 10.84 -8.47
CA LYS A 57 2.73 11.67 -8.93
C LYS A 57 3.95 10.80 -9.20
N ALA A 58 4.71 11.13 -10.24
CA ALA A 58 6.02 10.58 -10.51
C ALA A 58 7.08 11.68 -10.53
N THR A 59 8.23 11.42 -9.92
CA THR A 59 9.40 12.29 -9.95
C THR A 59 10.61 11.46 -10.35
N VAL A 60 11.32 11.90 -11.39
CA VAL A 60 12.50 11.22 -11.90
C VAL A 60 13.74 12.05 -11.60
N LEU A 61 14.72 11.44 -10.95
CA LEU A 61 16.02 12.02 -10.64
C LEU A 61 17.10 11.41 -11.54
N ASP A 62 18.14 12.19 -11.86
CA ASP A 62 19.38 11.66 -12.42
C ASP A 62 20.36 11.21 -11.32
N ALA A 63 21.55 10.73 -11.72
CA ALA A 63 22.62 10.33 -10.81
C ALA A 63 23.17 11.47 -9.92
N ASN A 64 22.92 12.74 -10.27
CA ASN A 64 23.30 13.90 -9.47
C ASN A 64 22.17 14.34 -8.53
N LEU A 65 21.10 13.54 -8.40
CA LEU A 65 19.90 13.82 -7.62
C LEU A 65 19.13 15.05 -8.11
N VAL A 66 19.29 15.41 -9.38
CA VAL A 66 18.56 16.51 -10.00
C VAL A 66 17.26 15.97 -10.59
N VAL A 67 16.16 16.66 -10.32
CA VAL A 67 14.86 16.33 -10.92
C VAL A 67 14.89 16.62 -12.42
N VAL A 68 14.80 15.56 -13.23
CA VAL A 68 14.78 15.65 -14.70
C VAL A 68 13.38 15.54 -15.29
N ALA A 69 12.43 14.98 -14.56
CA ALA A 69 11.02 14.97 -14.92
C ALA A 69 10.11 14.88 -13.70
N THR A 70 8.94 15.50 -13.82
CA THR A 70 7.82 15.32 -12.89
C THR A 70 6.54 15.18 -13.71
N GLU A 71 5.73 14.19 -13.38
CA GLU A 71 4.44 13.90 -13.99
C GLU A 71 3.37 13.69 -12.92
N PHE A 72 2.11 13.94 -13.30
CA PHE A 72 0.96 13.77 -12.43
C PHE A 72 -0.14 13.06 -13.20
N VAL A 73 -0.93 12.24 -12.52
CA VAL A 73 -2.23 11.75 -12.96
C VAL A 73 -3.23 12.13 -11.87
N HIS A 74 -4.05 13.15 -12.15
CA HIS A 74 -5.07 13.66 -11.24
C HIS A 74 -6.35 12.84 -11.41
N PHE A 75 -6.77 12.14 -10.35
CA PHE A 75 -7.81 11.10 -10.47
C PHE A 75 -9.12 11.64 -11.03
N ASP A 76 -9.62 12.77 -10.54
CA ASP A 76 -10.92 13.30 -10.97
C ASP A 76 -10.91 13.82 -12.43
N SER A 77 -9.82 14.45 -12.87
CA SER A 77 -9.74 15.07 -14.20
C SER A 77 -9.20 14.14 -15.27
N ASP A 78 -8.24 13.27 -14.94
CA ASP A 78 -7.64 12.34 -15.88
C ASP A 78 -8.42 11.02 -15.98
N LEU A 79 -9.15 10.63 -14.91
CA LEU A 79 -9.95 9.38 -14.86
C LEU A 79 -11.42 9.67 -14.49
N PRO A 80 -12.12 10.58 -15.21
CA PRO A 80 -13.44 11.07 -14.80
C PRO A 80 -14.53 9.99 -14.80
N HIS A 81 -14.32 8.85 -15.47
CA HIS A 81 -15.27 7.73 -15.48
C HIS A 81 -15.44 7.06 -14.12
N TYR A 82 -14.48 7.19 -13.20
CA TYR A 82 -14.67 6.77 -11.81
C TYR A 82 -15.61 7.69 -11.03
N LYS A 83 -15.85 8.93 -11.48
CA LYS A 83 -16.76 9.89 -10.82
C LYS A 83 -16.42 10.15 -9.34
N THR A 84 -15.15 10.16 -9.01
CA THR A 84 -14.67 10.55 -7.67
C THR A 84 -14.74 12.06 -7.49
N GLU A 85 -14.74 12.51 -6.24
CA GLU A 85 -14.56 13.92 -5.87
C GLU A 85 -13.43 14.03 -4.84
N GLY A 86 -12.30 14.59 -5.25
CA GLY A 86 -11.04 14.54 -4.52
C GLY A 86 -10.45 13.13 -4.47
N GLY A 87 -10.65 12.31 -5.51
CA GLY A 87 -10.15 10.94 -5.59
C GLY A 87 -10.87 9.91 -4.72
N VAL A 88 -12.04 10.26 -4.17
CA VAL A 88 -12.76 9.41 -3.22
C VAL A 88 -14.27 9.38 -3.47
N TYR A 89 -14.91 8.34 -2.94
CA TYR A 89 -16.35 8.26 -2.72
C TYR A 89 -16.66 8.53 -1.24
N ARG A 90 -17.67 9.37 -1.01
CA ARG A 90 -18.22 9.64 0.32
C ARG A 90 -19.59 8.99 0.40
N ASP A 91 -19.78 8.10 1.36
CA ASP A 91 -21.03 7.37 1.51
C ASP A 91 -22.07 8.27 2.21
N PRO A 92 -23.23 8.57 1.58
CA PRO A 92 -24.25 9.39 2.21
C PRO A 92 -25.07 8.63 3.26
N LEU A 93 -25.02 7.29 3.27
CA LEU A 93 -25.81 6.43 4.16
C LEU A 93 -25.00 5.96 5.37
N ILE A 94 -23.68 5.82 5.24
CA ILE A 94 -22.79 5.38 6.31
C ILE A 94 -21.91 6.54 6.75
N ASN A 95 -22.24 7.15 7.89
CA ASN A 95 -21.48 8.27 8.42
C ASN A 95 -19.98 7.95 8.57
N GLY A 96 -19.14 8.84 8.04
CA GLY A 96 -17.69 8.71 8.11
C GLY A 96 -17.09 7.67 7.16
N ARG A 97 -17.89 6.95 6.35
CA ARG A 97 -17.33 5.99 5.38
C ARG A 97 -16.81 6.73 4.15
N ILE A 98 -15.50 6.61 3.92
CA ILE A 98 -14.81 7.26 2.80
C ILE A 98 -13.85 6.25 2.16
N VAL A 99 -14.01 6.04 0.87
CA VAL A 99 -13.35 4.94 0.13
C VAL A 99 -12.84 5.40 -1.23
N SER A 100 -11.90 4.66 -1.80
CA SER A 100 -11.43 4.85 -3.18
C SER A 100 -11.40 3.50 -3.93
N PRO A 101 -11.66 3.49 -5.24
CA PRO A 101 -11.58 2.26 -6.04
C PRO A 101 -10.12 1.87 -6.34
N PRO A 102 -9.63 0.67 -5.99
CA PRO A 102 -8.26 0.24 -6.29
C PRO A 102 -7.93 0.23 -7.79
N LEU A 103 -8.92 -0.07 -8.65
CA LEU A 103 -8.75 -0.04 -10.11
C LEU A 103 -8.39 1.35 -10.65
N MET A 104 -8.81 2.42 -9.98
CA MET A 104 -8.41 3.78 -10.37
C MET A 104 -6.92 4.02 -10.13
N TRP A 105 -6.35 3.45 -9.07
CA TRP A 105 -4.90 3.52 -8.83
C TRP A 105 -4.12 2.67 -9.85
N VAL A 106 -4.66 1.52 -10.24
CA VAL A 106 -4.10 0.69 -11.33
C VAL A 106 -4.10 1.44 -12.64
N GLU A 107 -5.23 2.01 -13.02
CA GLU A 107 -5.36 2.76 -14.28
C GLU A 107 -4.50 4.03 -14.27
N ALA A 108 -4.37 4.69 -13.12
CA ALA A 108 -3.47 5.82 -12.96
C ALA A 108 -2.01 5.43 -13.20
N LEU A 109 -1.59 4.22 -12.79
CA LEU A 109 -0.25 3.71 -13.08
C LEU A 109 -0.05 3.46 -14.58
N ASP A 110 -1.03 2.86 -15.28
CA ASP A 110 -0.98 2.70 -16.74
C ASP A 110 -0.76 4.05 -17.44
N VAL A 111 -1.58 5.06 -17.09
CA VAL A 111 -1.49 6.41 -17.67
C VAL A 111 -0.15 7.07 -17.33
N MET A 112 0.34 6.90 -16.11
CA MET A 112 1.61 7.46 -15.66
C MET A 112 2.80 6.89 -16.45
N LEU A 113 2.85 5.56 -16.61
CA LEU A 113 3.92 4.91 -17.36
C LEU A 113 3.88 5.30 -18.85
N GLU A 114 2.70 5.46 -19.43
CA GLU A 114 2.54 5.98 -20.80
C GLU A 114 3.02 7.44 -20.93
N ARG A 115 2.74 8.31 -19.95
CA ARG A 115 3.23 9.70 -19.94
C ARG A 115 4.75 9.75 -19.82
N LEU A 116 5.34 8.94 -18.95
CA LEU A 116 6.78 8.88 -18.75
C LEU A 116 7.52 8.34 -19.97
N SER A 117 7.01 7.30 -20.64
CA SER A 117 7.65 6.69 -21.81
C SER A 117 7.75 7.65 -23.01
N LYS A 118 6.86 8.63 -23.10
CA LYS A 118 6.90 9.70 -24.12
C LYS A 118 7.95 10.77 -23.82
N ARG A 119 8.44 10.85 -22.59
CA ARG A 119 9.38 11.89 -22.13
C ARG A 119 10.79 11.38 -21.87
N LEU A 120 10.92 10.11 -21.49
CA LEU A 120 12.15 9.52 -21.00
C LEU A 120 12.36 8.14 -21.62
N ASP A 121 13.62 7.77 -21.79
CA ASP A 121 14.02 6.39 -22.05
C ASP A 121 13.91 5.60 -20.74
N LEU A 122 12.82 4.84 -20.58
CA LEU A 122 12.55 4.07 -19.36
C LEU A 122 13.61 3.00 -19.09
N ALA A 123 14.36 2.56 -20.10
CA ALA A 123 15.47 1.61 -19.92
C ALA A 123 16.62 2.19 -19.07
N LYS A 124 16.68 3.51 -18.89
CA LYS A 124 17.64 4.17 -18.01
C LYS A 124 17.22 4.21 -16.55
N ILE A 125 15.99 3.83 -16.23
CA ILE A 125 15.52 3.79 -14.85
C ILE A 125 16.19 2.62 -14.16
N VAL A 126 17.19 2.89 -13.34
CA VAL A 126 17.92 1.86 -12.61
C VAL A 126 17.31 1.55 -11.27
N SER A 127 16.33 2.35 -10.80
CA SER A 127 15.54 2.05 -9.61
C SER A 127 14.21 2.78 -9.55
N ILE A 128 13.24 2.10 -8.93
CA ILE A 128 11.90 2.60 -8.65
C ILE A 128 11.64 2.48 -7.15
N SER A 129 11.04 3.53 -6.58
CA SER A 129 10.54 3.55 -5.20
C SER A 129 9.29 4.42 -5.11
N GLY A 130 8.63 4.53 -3.96
CA GLY A 130 7.53 5.47 -3.84
C GLY A 130 6.71 5.43 -2.55
N SER A 131 6.04 6.54 -2.28
CA SER A 131 5.08 6.72 -1.20
C SER A 131 3.65 6.45 -1.65
N ALA A 132 2.76 6.28 -0.67
CA ALA A 132 1.33 6.27 -0.89
C ALA A 132 0.61 6.84 0.33
N GLN A 133 -0.67 7.19 0.17
CA GLN A 133 -1.53 7.54 1.30
C GLN A 133 -1.55 6.41 2.33
N GLN A 134 -1.32 6.75 3.59
CA GLN A 134 -1.23 5.78 4.68
C GLN A 134 -2.59 5.18 5.04
N HIS A 135 -2.56 4.05 5.75
CA HIS A 135 -3.73 3.36 6.32
C HIS A 135 -4.76 2.79 5.32
N GLY A 136 -4.75 3.25 4.06
CA GLY A 136 -5.60 2.68 3.04
C GLY A 136 -5.24 1.22 2.78
N SER A 137 -6.24 0.36 2.59
CA SER A 137 -6.04 -1.08 2.45
C SER A 137 -6.72 -1.65 1.21
N VAL A 138 -6.05 -2.57 0.51
CA VAL A 138 -6.52 -3.28 -0.68
C VAL A 138 -6.67 -4.76 -0.37
N TYR A 139 -7.78 -5.35 -0.83
CA TYR A 139 -8.18 -6.72 -0.53
C TYR A 139 -8.13 -7.54 -1.82
N TRP A 140 -7.07 -8.32 -1.97
CA TRP A 140 -6.86 -9.18 -3.14
C TRP A 140 -7.71 -10.43 -3.03
N LYS A 141 -8.47 -10.71 -4.07
CA LYS A 141 -9.32 -11.91 -4.17
C LYS A 141 -8.49 -13.20 -4.27
N ASN A 142 -9.06 -14.32 -3.87
CA ASN A 142 -8.48 -15.65 -4.10
C ASN A 142 -8.13 -15.85 -5.60
N GLY A 143 -6.88 -16.21 -5.87
CA GLY A 143 -6.32 -16.40 -7.21
C GLY A 143 -5.62 -15.18 -7.81
N SER A 144 -5.66 -14.01 -7.16
CA SER A 144 -5.06 -12.78 -7.67
C SER A 144 -3.54 -12.83 -7.80
N PHE A 145 -2.85 -13.59 -6.96
CA PHE A 145 -1.40 -13.82 -7.14
C PHE A 145 -1.09 -14.37 -8.54
N ARG A 146 -1.93 -15.30 -9.05
CA ARG A 146 -1.73 -15.88 -10.37
C ARG A 146 -1.84 -14.81 -11.45
N ILE A 147 -2.86 -13.95 -11.36
CA ILE A 147 -3.07 -12.83 -12.27
C ILE A 147 -1.84 -11.90 -12.29
N LEU A 148 -1.35 -11.49 -11.10
CA LEU A 148 -0.16 -10.63 -10.98
C LEU A 148 1.10 -11.29 -11.56
N SER A 149 1.30 -12.59 -11.30
CA SER A 149 2.50 -13.32 -11.74
C SER A 149 2.50 -13.65 -13.24
N SER A 150 1.38 -13.45 -13.93
CA SER A 150 1.21 -13.79 -15.35
C SER A 150 0.69 -12.61 -16.18
N LEU A 151 1.07 -11.38 -15.81
CA LEU A 151 0.69 -10.18 -16.56
C LEU A 151 1.28 -10.23 -17.98
N ASN A 152 0.44 -9.89 -18.96
CA ASN A 152 0.85 -9.72 -20.34
C ASN A 152 1.28 -8.26 -20.57
N PRO A 153 2.54 -7.99 -21.01
CA PRO A 153 3.03 -6.62 -21.24
C PRO A 153 2.33 -5.89 -22.40
N ASP A 154 1.65 -6.62 -23.30
CA ASP A 154 0.93 -6.03 -24.43
C ASP A 154 -0.48 -5.53 -24.04
N ILE A 155 -0.93 -5.76 -22.81
CA ILE A 155 -2.25 -5.41 -22.30
C ILE A 155 -2.08 -4.47 -21.09
N ARG A 156 -2.94 -3.46 -20.97
CA ARG A 156 -2.92 -2.55 -19.81
C ARG A 156 -3.20 -3.30 -18.51
N LEU A 157 -2.67 -2.81 -17.39
CA LEU A 157 -2.88 -3.43 -16.08
C LEU A 157 -4.36 -3.41 -15.68
N VAL A 158 -5.05 -2.29 -15.93
CA VAL A 158 -6.47 -2.13 -15.57
C VAL A 158 -7.37 -3.18 -16.24
N ASP A 159 -7.04 -3.57 -17.47
CA ASP A 159 -7.80 -4.56 -18.25
C ASP A 159 -7.56 -6.01 -17.76
N GLN A 160 -6.47 -6.24 -17.02
CA GLN A 160 -6.08 -7.56 -16.50
C GLN A 160 -6.51 -7.76 -15.04
N LEU A 161 -6.66 -6.69 -14.27
CA LEU A 161 -6.89 -6.73 -12.81
C LEU A 161 -8.34 -6.49 -12.39
N GLY A 162 -9.29 -6.40 -13.32
CA GLY A 162 -10.70 -6.13 -13.04
C GLY A 162 -11.34 -7.05 -12.00
N GLU A 163 -10.94 -8.33 -11.97
CA GLU A 163 -11.45 -9.35 -11.05
C GLU A 163 -10.49 -9.69 -9.89
N ALA A 164 -9.39 -8.93 -9.74
CA ALA A 164 -8.34 -9.22 -8.77
C ALA A 164 -8.68 -8.79 -7.32
N PHE A 165 -9.80 -8.11 -7.10
CA PHE A 165 -10.15 -7.52 -5.81
C PHE A 165 -11.45 -8.11 -5.24
N SER A 166 -11.41 -8.55 -3.98
CA SER A 166 -12.60 -9.01 -3.25
C SER A 166 -13.45 -7.82 -2.78
N LEU A 167 -12.80 -6.69 -2.45
CA LEU A 167 -13.42 -5.42 -2.11
C LEU A 167 -13.18 -4.39 -3.23
N LYS A 168 -14.25 -3.92 -3.86
CA LYS A 168 -14.18 -2.95 -4.96
C LYS A 168 -13.85 -1.52 -4.51
N GLU A 169 -14.10 -1.21 -3.24
CA GLU A 169 -13.97 0.11 -2.65
C GLU A 169 -13.11 0.03 -1.39
N SER A 170 -11.85 0.43 -1.51
CA SER A 170 -10.88 0.40 -0.42
C SER A 170 -11.13 1.52 0.58
N PRO A 171 -11.21 1.24 1.90
CA PRO A 171 -11.14 2.29 2.91
C PRO A 171 -9.79 2.99 2.84
N ILE A 172 -9.80 4.30 3.11
CA ILE A 172 -8.60 5.15 3.07
C ILE A 172 -8.45 5.92 4.39
N TRP A 173 -7.38 6.71 4.52
CA TRP A 173 -7.05 7.43 5.76
C TRP A 173 -8.15 8.38 6.28
N MET A 174 -9.07 8.81 5.42
CA MET A 174 -10.18 9.69 5.81
C MET A 174 -11.37 8.93 6.41
N ASP A 175 -11.41 7.60 6.32
CA ASP A 175 -12.51 6.80 6.87
C ASP A 175 -12.53 6.86 8.40
N SER A 176 -13.69 7.17 8.95
CA SER A 176 -13.95 7.31 10.39
C SER A 176 -15.11 6.43 10.87
N SER A 177 -15.43 5.38 10.13
CA SER A 177 -16.66 4.58 10.32
C SER A 177 -16.52 3.34 11.20
N THR A 178 -15.41 3.23 11.94
CA THR A 178 -15.00 2.01 12.68
C THR A 178 -14.81 2.25 14.19
N THR A 179 -15.44 3.30 14.75
CA THR A 179 -15.32 3.62 16.19
C THR A 179 -15.71 2.45 17.10
N GLU A 180 -16.69 1.63 16.71
CA GLU A 180 -17.07 0.43 17.44
C GLU A 180 -15.94 -0.61 17.45
N GLN A 181 -15.31 -0.84 16.29
CA GLN A 181 -14.19 -1.77 16.16
C GLN A 181 -12.96 -1.27 16.93
N CYS A 182 -12.69 0.04 16.95
CA CYS A 182 -11.64 0.63 17.77
C CYS A 182 -11.81 0.28 19.26
N LYS A 183 -13.01 0.45 19.80
CA LYS A 183 -13.31 0.12 21.21
C LYS A 183 -13.12 -1.37 21.49
N LYS A 184 -13.64 -2.24 20.62
CA LYS A 184 -13.48 -3.69 20.77
C LYS A 184 -12.00 -4.13 20.77
N ILE A 185 -11.18 -3.51 19.92
CA ILE A 185 -9.74 -3.80 19.85
C ILE A 185 -9.05 -3.30 21.12
N GLU A 186 -9.29 -2.06 21.54
CA GLU A 186 -8.71 -1.52 22.77
C GLU A 186 -9.09 -2.38 23.99
N GLU A 187 -10.36 -2.73 24.15
CA GLU A 187 -10.84 -3.58 25.26
C GLU A 187 -10.15 -4.94 25.29
N ALA A 188 -9.97 -5.58 24.13
CA ALA A 188 -9.43 -6.92 24.06
C ALA A 188 -7.90 -7.01 24.18
N VAL A 189 -7.15 -5.93 23.91
CA VAL A 189 -5.70 -5.84 24.23
C VAL A 189 -5.47 -5.41 25.70
N GLY A 190 -6.51 -5.01 26.43
CA GLY A 190 -6.39 -4.56 27.83
C GLY A 190 -6.39 -3.03 28.02
N GLY A 191 -6.76 -2.29 26.99
CA GLY A 191 -7.01 -0.85 27.00
C GLY A 191 -6.23 -0.09 25.94
N ALA A 192 -6.63 1.18 25.72
CA ALA A 192 -5.99 2.08 24.76
C ALA A 192 -4.49 2.28 25.02
N LEU A 193 -4.08 2.33 26.30
CA LEU A 193 -2.68 2.50 26.69
C LEU A 193 -1.85 1.26 26.36
N GLU A 194 -2.39 0.06 26.58
CA GLU A 194 -1.68 -1.18 26.28
C GLU A 194 -1.48 -1.33 24.76
N LEU A 195 -2.52 -1.04 23.98
CA LEU A 195 -2.41 -1.00 22.53
C LEU A 195 -1.38 0.04 22.06
N HIS A 196 -1.34 1.23 22.67
CA HIS A 196 -0.32 2.23 22.37
C HIS A 196 1.10 1.77 22.71
N CYS A 197 1.30 1.15 23.87
CA CYS A 197 2.60 0.60 24.27
C CYS A 197 3.11 -0.48 23.31
N LEU A 198 2.19 -1.26 22.73
CA LEU A 198 2.47 -2.33 21.78
C LEU A 198 2.70 -1.80 20.36
N THR A 199 1.79 -0.99 19.83
CA THR A 199 1.75 -0.60 18.40
C THR A 199 2.12 0.86 18.14
N GLY A 200 2.54 1.60 19.15
CA GLY A 200 2.86 3.03 19.05
C GLY A 200 1.65 3.97 19.00
N SER A 201 0.42 3.45 18.98
CA SER A 201 -0.80 4.26 18.90
C SER A 201 -1.99 3.53 19.52
N ARG A 202 -2.91 4.29 20.13
CA ARG A 202 -4.24 3.77 20.45
C ARG A 202 -5.02 3.44 19.17
N ALA A 203 -6.20 2.84 19.29
CA ALA A 203 -7.00 2.52 18.11
C ALA A 203 -7.53 3.81 17.47
N HIS A 204 -7.39 3.92 16.15
CA HIS A 204 -7.95 5.03 15.37
C HIS A 204 -8.73 4.46 14.20
N GLU A 205 -9.85 5.09 13.84
CA GLU A 205 -10.81 4.52 12.91
C GLU A 205 -10.21 4.24 11.53
N ARG A 206 -9.31 5.10 11.07
CA ARG A 206 -8.65 4.96 9.78
C ARG A 206 -7.65 3.81 9.73
N TYR A 207 -7.18 3.29 10.86
CA TYR A 207 -6.12 2.27 10.90
C TYR A 207 -6.66 0.94 10.35
N VAL A 208 -5.76 0.14 9.78
CA VAL A 208 -6.15 -1.08 9.06
C VAL A 208 -6.85 -2.09 9.96
N ALA A 209 -6.40 -2.32 11.19
CA ALA A 209 -7.03 -3.30 12.07
C ALA A 209 -8.54 -3.04 12.28
N PRO A 210 -8.99 -1.84 12.71
CA PRO A 210 -10.42 -1.52 12.77
C PRO A 210 -11.15 -1.69 11.43
N GLN A 211 -10.53 -1.32 10.31
CA GLN A 211 -11.15 -1.45 8.97
C GLN A 211 -11.33 -2.91 8.56
N VAL A 212 -10.30 -3.75 8.72
CA VAL A 212 -10.38 -5.19 8.41
C VAL A 212 -11.38 -5.86 9.34
N ARG A 213 -11.39 -5.53 10.64
CA ARG A 213 -12.39 -6.05 11.59
C ARG A 213 -13.82 -5.70 11.17
N LYS A 214 -14.06 -4.46 10.70
CA LYS A 214 -15.38 -4.07 10.18
C LYS A 214 -15.76 -4.88 8.95
N ILE A 215 -14.83 -5.14 8.03
CA ILE A 215 -15.08 -5.96 6.84
C ILE A 215 -15.37 -7.41 7.23
N TYR A 216 -14.61 -7.98 8.18
CA TYR A 216 -14.90 -9.29 8.73
C TYR A 216 -16.30 -9.37 9.38
N GLU A 217 -16.66 -8.39 10.22
CA GLU A 217 -17.94 -8.37 10.94
C GLU A 217 -19.14 -8.10 10.02
N LYS A 218 -18.99 -7.29 8.96
CA LYS A 218 -20.11 -6.81 8.12
C LYS A 218 -20.17 -7.40 6.71
N LEU A 219 -19.05 -7.89 6.19
CA LEU A 219 -18.89 -8.41 4.83
C LEU A 219 -18.04 -9.72 4.86
N PRO A 220 -18.47 -10.75 5.61
CA PRO A 220 -17.68 -11.96 5.82
C PRO A 220 -17.33 -12.67 4.49
N GLU A 221 -18.21 -12.64 3.50
CA GLU A 221 -17.97 -13.20 2.17
C GLU A 221 -16.80 -12.51 1.43
N VAL A 222 -16.66 -11.19 1.59
CA VAL A 222 -15.53 -10.43 1.05
C VAL A 222 -14.25 -10.86 1.77
N TYR A 223 -14.29 -10.94 3.09
CA TYR A 223 -13.13 -11.33 3.89
C TYR A 223 -12.64 -12.75 3.58
N HIS A 224 -13.55 -13.73 3.49
CA HIS A 224 -13.21 -15.13 3.19
C HIS A 224 -12.79 -15.35 1.72
N SER A 225 -13.20 -14.46 0.81
CA SER A 225 -12.72 -14.46 -0.57
C SER A 225 -11.43 -13.66 -0.78
N THR A 226 -10.88 -13.07 0.27
CA THR A 226 -9.61 -12.33 0.25
C THR A 226 -8.45 -13.26 0.56
N GLU A 227 -7.42 -13.34 -0.30
CA GLU A 227 -6.19 -14.09 -0.04
C GLU A 227 -5.03 -13.23 0.48
N ARG A 228 -5.08 -11.91 0.24
CA ARG A 228 -4.04 -10.97 0.67
C ARG A 228 -4.63 -9.59 0.97
N ILE A 229 -4.12 -8.94 2.01
CA ILE A 229 -4.40 -7.54 2.35
C ILE A 229 -3.09 -6.75 2.21
N SER A 230 -3.13 -5.68 1.41
CA SER A 230 -2.02 -4.76 1.19
C SER A 230 -2.37 -3.38 1.72
N LEU A 231 -1.39 -2.62 2.21
CA LEU A 231 -1.48 -1.17 2.28
C LEU A 231 -1.35 -0.56 0.87
N VAL A 232 -1.86 0.65 0.62
CA VAL A 232 -1.74 1.30 -0.71
C VAL A 232 -0.29 1.34 -1.19
N SER A 233 0.68 1.53 -0.28
CA SER A 233 2.11 1.47 -0.57
C SER A 233 2.55 0.11 -1.14
N SER A 234 2.35 -0.97 -0.36
CA SER A 234 2.66 -2.34 -0.77
C SER A 234 1.81 -2.81 -1.96
N PHE A 235 0.61 -2.26 -2.16
CA PHE A 235 -0.22 -2.50 -3.32
C PHE A 235 0.45 -1.93 -4.59
N MET A 236 0.89 -0.67 -4.57
CA MET A 236 1.63 -0.07 -5.68
C MET A 236 2.93 -0.82 -5.96
N GLY A 237 3.66 -1.22 -4.91
CA GLY A 237 4.83 -2.08 -5.04
C GLY A 237 4.50 -3.43 -5.70
N SER A 238 3.35 -4.02 -5.35
CA SER A 238 2.90 -5.30 -5.91
C SER A 238 2.64 -5.22 -7.41
N LEU A 239 2.06 -4.12 -7.88
CA LEU A 239 1.84 -3.87 -9.31
C LEU A 239 3.15 -3.79 -10.08
N LEU A 240 4.17 -3.15 -9.50
CA LEU A 240 5.49 -2.97 -10.15
C LEU A 240 6.27 -4.28 -10.27
N ILE A 241 6.08 -5.22 -9.34
CA ILE A 241 6.87 -6.46 -9.30
C ILE A 241 6.13 -7.70 -9.83
N GLY A 242 4.86 -7.55 -10.23
CA GLY A 242 4.04 -8.68 -10.67
C GLY A 242 3.83 -9.75 -9.59
N GLY A 243 3.74 -9.35 -8.32
CA GLY A 243 3.64 -10.25 -7.16
C GLY A 243 3.30 -9.48 -5.90
N TYR A 244 3.20 -10.13 -4.74
CA TYR A 244 2.89 -9.43 -3.49
C TYR A 244 4.12 -8.80 -2.85
N ALA A 245 4.20 -7.48 -2.87
CA ALA A 245 5.19 -6.75 -2.10
C ALA A 245 4.89 -6.84 -0.59
N CYS A 246 5.96 -6.81 0.20
CA CYS A 246 5.86 -6.76 1.66
C CYS A 246 5.31 -5.41 2.12
N ILE A 247 4.70 -5.38 3.30
CA ILE A 247 4.42 -4.13 4.02
C ILE A 247 5.71 -3.75 4.76
N ASP A 248 6.19 -2.53 4.55
CA ASP A 248 7.34 -2.01 5.28
C ASP A 248 6.94 -1.62 6.71
N GLU A 249 7.93 -1.45 7.58
CA GLU A 249 7.72 -1.17 8.99
C GLU A 249 7.05 0.17 9.26
N THR A 250 7.34 1.19 8.44
CA THR A 250 6.83 2.55 8.65
C THR A 250 5.33 2.57 8.43
N ASP A 251 4.87 1.96 7.33
CA ASP A 251 3.45 1.89 7.03
C ASP A 251 2.75 0.81 7.89
N GLY A 252 3.46 -0.28 8.23
CA GLY A 252 3.02 -1.33 9.14
C GLY A 252 2.71 -0.83 10.56
N ALA A 253 3.48 0.14 11.07
CA ALA A 253 3.19 0.79 12.35
C ALA A 253 1.83 1.53 12.35
N GLY A 254 1.36 1.96 11.18
CA GLY A 254 0.07 2.63 10.97
C GLY A 254 -1.15 1.71 10.97
N MET A 255 -1.04 0.47 11.45
CA MET A 255 -2.09 -0.55 11.32
C MET A 255 -2.75 -0.99 12.63
N ASN A 256 -2.19 -0.65 13.80
CA ASN A 256 -2.52 -1.28 15.10
C ASN A 256 -2.30 -2.80 15.13
N LEU A 257 -1.34 -3.32 14.34
CA LEU A 257 -1.03 -4.76 14.26
C LEU A 257 0.43 -5.10 14.54
N MET A 258 1.35 -4.14 14.34
CA MET A 258 2.79 -4.35 14.51
C MET A 258 3.21 -4.04 15.95
N ASP A 259 4.02 -4.92 16.53
CA ASP A 259 4.84 -4.59 17.70
C ASP A 259 5.99 -3.70 17.23
N ILE A 260 5.95 -2.42 17.61
CA ILE A 260 6.93 -1.44 17.13
C ILE A 260 8.31 -1.60 17.77
N LYS A 261 8.42 -2.29 18.92
CA LYS A 261 9.71 -2.53 19.59
C LYS A 261 10.43 -3.71 18.94
N GLU A 262 9.69 -4.79 18.72
CA GLU A 262 10.20 -6.02 18.12
C GLU A 262 10.25 -5.96 16.59
N ARG A 263 9.69 -4.89 16.01
CA ARG A 263 9.59 -4.68 14.56
C ARG A 263 9.00 -5.89 13.84
N GLN A 264 7.97 -6.49 14.42
CA GLN A 264 7.28 -7.66 13.88
C GLN A 264 5.77 -7.57 14.15
N TRP A 265 4.98 -8.38 13.46
CA TRP A 265 3.55 -8.45 13.75
C TRP A 265 3.29 -9.00 15.14
N SER A 266 2.47 -8.30 15.92
CA SER A 266 2.07 -8.77 17.25
C SER A 266 1.00 -9.84 17.12
N ASN A 267 1.29 -11.05 17.62
CA ASN A 267 0.30 -12.11 17.67
C ASN A 267 -0.91 -11.69 18.51
N VAL A 268 -0.70 -10.95 19.61
CA VAL A 268 -1.78 -10.43 20.45
C VAL A 268 -2.66 -9.47 19.65
N ALA A 269 -2.07 -8.51 18.93
CA ALA A 269 -2.85 -7.56 18.14
C ALA A 269 -3.62 -8.26 17.01
N LEU A 270 -2.99 -9.20 16.31
CA LEU A 270 -3.64 -10.01 15.27
C LEU A 270 -4.80 -10.83 15.84
N GLU A 271 -4.58 -11.60 16.90
CA GLU A 271 -5.61 -12.45 17.52
C GLU A 271 -6.81 -11.64 18.01
N VAL A 272 -6.56 -10.49 18.65
CA VAL A 272 -7.61 -9.62 19.16
C VAL A 272 -8.41 -8.95 18.04
N CYS A 273 -7.75 -8.59 16.95
CA CYS A 273 -8.41 -7.96 15.81
C CYS A 273 -9.29 -8.94 15.02
N PHE A 274 -8.99 -10.25 15.06
CA PHE A 274 -9.56 -11.24 14.15
C PHE A 274 -10.20 -12.48 14.80
N TYR A 275 -10.29 -12.53 16.14
CA TYR A 275 -10.75 -13.67 16.95
C TYR A 275 -9.90 -14.96 16.79
N ALA A 276 -9.73 -15.68 17.91
CA ALA A 276 -8.71 -16.71 18.13
C ALA A 276 -8.70 -17.94 17.18
N TYR A 277 -9.70 -18.13 16.31
CA TYR A 277 -9.76 -19.29 15.40
C TYR A 277 -9.15 -19.06 14.00
N GLU A 278 -8.73 -17.83 13.66
CA GLU A 278 -8.25 -17.49 12.31
C GLU A 278 -6.90 -16.75 12.28
N PHE A 279 -6.10 -16.85 13.36
CA PHE A 279 -4.76 -16.25 13.48
C PHE A 279 -3.84 -16.52 12.28
N VAL A 280 -3.86 -17.76 11.78
CA VAL A 280 -3.04 -18.17 10.63
C VAL A 280 -3.50 -17.47 9.35
N ASP A 281 -4.79 -17.20 9.20
CA ASP A 281 -5.39 -16.66 7.99
C ASP A 281 -4.98 -15.20 7.77
N VAL A 282 -5.09 -14.35 8.79
CA VAL A 282 -4.68 -12.93 8.69
C VAL A 282 -3.18 -12.82 8.56
N ARG A 283 -2.43 -13.60 9.34
CA ARG A 283 -0.97 -13.60 9.26
C ARG A 283 -0.55 -13.93 7.83
N ASN A 284 -1.13 -14.96 7.22
CA ASN A 284 -0.86 -15.28 5.82
C ASN A 284 -1.32 -14.19 4.84
N LYS A 285 -2.47 -13.54 5.11
CA LYS A 285 -3.03 -12.46 4.29
C LYS A 285 -2.24 -11.15 4.35
N THR A 286 -1.64 -10.81 5.48
CA THR A 286 -1.06 -9.47 5.72
C THR A 286 0.47 -9.50 5.85
N VAL A 287 1.03 -10.63 6.28
CA VAL A 287 2.47 -10.79 6.54
C VAL A 287 3.12 -11.48 5.35
N CYS A 288 4.05 -10.82 4.67
CA CYS A 288 5.09 -11.58 3.95
C CYS A 288 6.06 -12.11 5.00
N THR A 289 6.58 -13.33 4.87
CA THR A 289 7.53 -13.92 5.84
C THR A 289 8.90 -13.22 5.90
N GLY A 290 9.01 -12.01 5.36
CA GLY A 290 10.13 -11.10 5.54
C GLY A 290 9.61 -9.66 5.54
N ILE A 291 10.04 -8.88 6.52
CA ILE A 291 10.00 -7.42 6.44
C ILE A 291 11.20 -7.04 5.57
N GLN A 292 10.95 -6.43 4.41
CA GLN A 292 12.04 -5.98 3.54
C GLN A 292 12.58 -4.65 4.07
N LEU A 293 13.80 -4.69 4.63
CA LEU A 293 14.61 -3.51 4.81
C LEU A 293 15.10 -3.03 3.43
N HIS A 294 14.94 -1.73 3.18
CA HIS A 294 15.47 -0.92 2.08
C HIS A 294 16.36 -1.64 1.05
N ASN A 295 15.84 -1.96 -0.14
CA ASN A 295 16.67 -2.37 -1.29
C ASN A 295 16.10 -1.88 -2.62
N LEU A 296 16.87 -1.08 -3.37
CA LEU A 296 16.50 -0.45 -4.65
C LEU A 296 16.21 -1.49 -5.75
N ILE A 297 15.16 -1.28 -6.54
CA ILE A 297 14.80 -2.11 -7.72
C ILE A 297 15.85 -1.88 -8.82
N LYS A 298 16.18 -2.85 -9.68
CA LYS A 298 16.75 -2.59 -11.01
C LYS A 298 15.66 -2.83 -12.05
N ALA A 299 15.37 -1.86 -12.94
CA ALA A 299 14.46 -2.11 -14.04
C ALA A 299 15.13 -3.07 -15.05
N SER A 300 14.36 -4.06 -15.50
CA SER A 300 14.75 -4.95 -16.60
C SER A 300 14.48 -4.32 -17.95
#